data_AF-A0A0R1VTB7-F1
#
_entry.id   AF-A0A0R1VTB7-F1
#
_cell.length_a   1.000
_cell.length_b   1.000
_cell.length_c   1.000
_cell.angle_alpha   90.00
_cell.angle_beta   90.00
_cell.angle_gamma   90.00
#
_symmetry.space_group_name_H-M   'P 1'
#
loop_
_entity.id
_entity.type
_entity.pdbx_description
1 polymer ?
#
loop_
_entity_poly.entity_id
_entity_poly.type
_entity_poly.pdbx_seq_one_letter_code
_entity_poly.pdbx_strand_id
1 'polypeptide(L)' 'MAKNDLEKGRYNVAVINQTVASLQQEAMKNGLTSNATKFYHIIEPLLNQLAPLGTNRGAVQINNSYLDD' A
#
# COMPACT_ATOMS: atom_id res chain seq x y z
N MET A 1 7.85 8.85 2.40
CA MET A 1 6.71 8.88 3.34
C MET A 1 6.58 7.56 4.09
N ALA A 2 6.31 6.43 3.42
CA ALA A 2 6.19 5.11 4.06
C ALA A 2 7.32 4.73 5.06
N LYS A 3 8.59 4.92 4.68
CA LYS A 3 9.74 4.64 5.57
C LYS A 3 9.67 5.44 6.88
N ASN A 4 9.37 6.74 6.79
CA ASN A 4 9.29 7.63 7.95
C ASN A 4 8.14 7.24 8.89
N ASP A 5 7.02 6.78 8.34
CA ASP A 5 5.87 6.36 9.13
C ASP A 5 6.13 5.06 9.89
N LEU A 6 6.87 4.11 9.29
CA LEU A 6 7.34 2.92 10.00
C LEU A 6 8.31 3.29 11.12
N GLU A 7 9.26 4.19 10.85
CA GLU A 7 10.25 4.66 11.83
C GLU A 7 9.60 5.41 13.01
N LYS A 8 8.45 6.05 12.77
CA LYS A 8 7.63 6.71 13.80
C LYS A 8 6.67 5.77 14.54
N GLY A 9 6.71 4.47 14.26
CA GLY A 9 5.86 3.47 14.92
C GLY A 9 4.39 3.52 14.51
N ARG A 10 4.07 4.13 13.35
CA ARG A 10 2.71 4.08 12.80
C ARG A 10 2.36 2.62 12.51
N TYR A 11 1.12 2.23 12.82
CA TYR A 11 0.67 0.84 12.74
C TYR A 11 1.06 0.19 11.40
N ASN A 12 1.85 -0.89 11.43
CA ASN A 12 2.46 -1.49 10.24
C ASN A 12 1.44 -1.80 9.12
N VAL A 13 0.22 -2.23 9.50
CA VAL A 13 -0.86 -2.52 8.54
C VAL A 13 -1.34 -1.26 7.82
N ALA A 14 -1.34 -0.10 8.49
CA ALA A 14 -1.70 1.18 7.86
C ALA A 14 -0.66 1.59 6.82
N VAL A 15 0.63 1.44 7.15
CA VAL A 15 1.73 1.77 6.23
C VAL A 15 1.74 0.82 5.02
N ILE A 16 1.52 -0.48 5.24
CA ILE A 16 1.41 -1.47 4.15
C ILE A 16 0.20 -1.16 3.27
N ASN A 17 -0.98 -0.90 3.85
CA ASN A 17 -2.18 -0.50 3.10
C ASN A 17 -1.90 0.72 2.21
N GLN A 18 -1.30 1.76 2.79
CA GLN A 18 -1.05 3.02 2.08
C GLN A 18 -0.01 2.85 0.97
N THR A 19 1.00 1.99 1.20
CA THR A 19 2.01 1.66 0.19
C THR A 19 1.41 0.89 -0.99
N VAL A 20 0.58 -0.13 -0.72
CA VAL A 20 -0.10 -0.92 -1.77
C VAL A 20 -1.02 -0.03 -2.61
N ALA A 21 -1.83 0.79 -1.98
CA ALA A 21 -2.71 1.74 -2.65
C ALA A 21 -1.94 2.73 -3.55
N SER A 22 -0.81 3.26 -3.05
CA SER A 22 0.06 4.13 -3.84
C SER A 22 0.60 3.44 -5.09
N LEU A 23 1.08 2.20 -4.95
CA LEU A 23 1.58 1.43 -6.09
C LEU A 23 0.48 1.11 -7.10
N GLN A 24 -0.75 0.83 -6.66
CA GLN A 24 -1.87 0.59 -7.56
C GLN A 24 -2.26 1.85 -8.33
N GLN A 25 -2.36 2.99 -7.66
CA GLN A 25 -2.63 4.27 -8.32
C GLN A 25 -1.53 4.63 -9.34
N GLU A 26 -0.25 4.44 -8.97
CA GLU A 26 0.87 4.67 -9.90
C GLU A 26 0.80 3.71 -11.10
N ALA A 27 0.47 2.44 -10.86
CA ALA A 27 0.28 1.46 -11.93
C ALA A 27 -0.81 1.87 -12.92
N MET A 28 -1.92 2.43 -12.43
CA MET A 28 -3.03 2.89 -13.26
C MET A 28 -2.68 4.15 -14.07
N LYS A 29 -1.86 5.04 -13.51
CA LYS A 29 -1.55 6.34 -14.12
C LYS A 29 -0.38 6.27 -15.09
N ASN A 30 0.72 5.65 -14.65
CA ASN A 30 2.02 5.69 -15.34
C ASN A 30 2.62 4.30 -15.56
N GLY A 31 2.06 3.26 -14.93
CA GLY A 31 2.68 1.93 -14.86
C GLY A 31 3.75 1.84 -13.78
N LEU A 32 4.14 0.61 -13.44
CA LEU A 32 5.19 0.36 -12.44
C LEU A 32 6.52 -0.02 -13.10
N THR A 33 7.62 0.43 -12.51
CA THR A 33 8.94 -0.10 -12.84
C THR A 33 9.04 -1.57 -12.42
N SER A 34 9.94 -2.34 -13.04
CA SER A 34 10.13 -3.76 -12.70
C SER A 34 10.38 -4.00 -11.21
N ASN A 35 11.15 -3.11 -10.57
CA ASN A 35 11.43 -3.21 -9.13
C ASN A 35 10.18 -2.90 -8.29
N ALA A 36 9.38 -1.90 -8.67
CA ALA A 36 8.14 -1.57 -7.98
C ALA A 36 7.10 -2.69 -8.12
N THR A 37 7.00 -3.34 -9.28
CA THR A 37 6.13 -4.51 -9.49
C THR A 37 6.55 -5.70 -8.62
N LYS A 38 7.86 -6.01 -8.57
CA LYS A 38 8.36 -7.08 -7.68
C LYS A 38 8.04 -6.77 -6.21
N PHE A 39 8.25 -5.52 -5.80
CA PHE A 39 7.95 -5.09 -4.45
C PHE A 39 6.45 -5.20 -4.13
N TYR A 40 5.58 -4.76 -5.05
CA TYR A 40 4.13 -4.91 -4.95
C TYR A 40 3.72 -6.36 -4.68
N HIS A 41 4.24 -7.32 -5.45
CA HIS A 41 3.93 -8.74 -5.27
C HIS A 41 4.46 -9.35 -3.97
N ILE A 42 5.43 -8.72 -3.31
CA ILE A 42 5.90 -9.13 -1.98
C ILE A 42 4.95 -8.64 -0.89
N ILE A 43 4.46 -7.39 -1.01
CA ILE A 43 3.73 -6.72 0.07
C ILE A 43 2.21 -6.93 0.01
N GLU A 44 1.62 -7.13 -1.17
CA GLU A 44 0.18 -7.37 -1.32
C GLU A 44 -0.27 -8.63 -0.55
N PRO A 45 0.44 -9.77 -0.58
CA PRO A 45 0.08 -10.94 0.23
C PRO A 45 0.16 -10.68 1.73
N LEU A 46 1.16 -9.92 2.18
CA LEU A 46 1.29 -9.53 3.60
C LEU A 46 0.09 -8.71 4.04
N LEU A 47 -0.39 -7.83 3.16
CA LEU A 47 -1.59 -7.05 3.44
C LEU A 47 -2.81 -7.96 3.64
N ASN A 48 -2.94 -9.02 2.85
CA ASN A 48 -4.02 -10.02 2.99
C ASN A 48 -3.95 -10.81 4.28
N GLN A 49 -2.75 -11.11 4.77
CA GLN A 49 -2.57 -11.79 6.06
C GLN A 49 -2.86 -10.88 7.26
N LEU A 50 -2.58 -9.58 7.13
CA LEU A 50 -2.64 -8.64 8.24
C LEU A 50 -3.98 -7.90 8.38
N ALA A 51 -4.83 -7.94 7.36
CA ALA A 51 -6.08 -7.20 7.43
C ALA A 51 -7.15 -7.93 8.23
N PRO A 52 -7.88 -7.21 9.10
CA PRO A 52 -9.04 -7.77 9.78
C PRO A 52 -10.08 -8.29 8.79
N LEU A 53 -10.76 -9.39 9.17
CA LEU A 53 -11.93 -9.87 8.46
C LEU A 53 -12.98 -8.76 8.34
N GLY A 54 -13.55 -8.58 7.15
CA GLY A 54 -14.51 -7.51 6.86
C GLY A 54 -13.91 -6.18 6.41
N THR A 55 -12.58 -6.07 6.27
CA THR A 55 -11.95 -4.85 5.72
C THR A 55 -12.38 -4.62 4.27
N ASN A 56 -13.00 -3.46 4.00
CA ASN A 56 -13.35 -3.06 2.63
C ASN A 56 -12.11 -2.60 1.86
N ARG A 57 -11.51 -3.52 1.10
CA ARG A 57 -10.26 -3.30 0.36
C ARG A 57 -10.35 -2.22 -0.70
N GLY A 58 -11.42 -2.20 -1.48
CA GLY A 58 -11.58 -1.22 -2.55
C GLY A 58 -11.65 0.20 -2.00
N ALA A 59 -12.42 0.42 -0.93
CA ALA A 59 -12.50 1.73 -0.28
C ALA A 59 -11.17 2.18 0.33
N VAL A 60 -10.40 1.25 0.92
CA VAL A 60 -9.06 1.55 1.47
C VAL A 60 -8.07 1.88 0.35
N GLN A 61 -8.08 1.12 -0.75
CA GLN A 61 -7.15 1.34 -1.87
C GLN A 61 -7.38 2.67 -2.59
N ILE A 62 -8.62 3.14 -2.66
CA ILE A 62 -8.96 4.40 -3.34
C ILE A 62 -8.56 5.62 -2.49
N ASN A 63 -8.76 5.58 -1.17
CA ASN A 63 -8.67 6.77 -0.32
C ASN A 63 -7.39 6.87 0.52
N ASN A 64 -6.47 5.92 0.41
CA ASN A 64 -5.33 5.82 1.32
C ASN A 64 -4.04 5.67 0.51
N SER A 65 -3.62 6.72 -0.20
CA SER A 65 -2.38 6.74 -0.99
C SER A 65 -1.37 7.74 -0.41
N TYR A 66 -0.10 7.57 -0.74
CA TYR A 66 0.95 8.58 -0.53
C TYR A 66 1.14 9.46 -1.77
N LEU A 67 0.36 9.27 -2.84
CA LEU A 67 0.41 10.09 -4.05
C LEU A 67 -0.60 11.24 -4.04
N ASP A 68 -1.55 11.20 -3.11
CA ASP A 68 -2.60 12.21 -2.92
C ASP A 68 -2.20 13.30 -1.91
N ASP A 69 -0.97 13.24 -1.37
CA ASP A 69 -0.34 14.20 -0.44
C ASP A 69 0.80 15.00 -1.10
#